data_AF-A0A0A8UQD1-F1
#
_entry.id   AF-A0A0A8UQD1-F1
#
_cell.length_a   1.000
_cell.length_b   1.000
_cell.length_c   1.000
_cell.angle_alpha   90.00
_cell.angle_beta   90.00
_cell.angle_gamma   90.00
#
_symmetry.space_group_name_H-M   'P 1'
#
loop_
_entity.id
_entity.type
_entity.pdbx_description
1 polymer ?
#
loop_
_entity_poly.entity_id
_entity_poly.type
_entity_poly.pdbx_seq_one_letter_code
_entity_poly.pdbx_strand_id
1 'polypeptide(L)'
;MTTVSTAHQTRSYLPLTISMMTCLILLINVSFKIIQIQGMMFTASSLVCPLVAIIYLIVLKQCNIVQQRHVLHQSILALYLFSVGIYLLVNLPAAEYMHDNPAYQIVFEDIPKKFFAATLAFGLGFYLPHLLCCAKRKEVLLSPRKRLLLALFGGFSFFTLDFYLLFSEPHVHSFNRIYLDSLMIATGILFTAGIIYLSCLLFVRRFDWPFNKSLPDYLSQTLYHYLVGFAVTIMLICLACEYRLVSFSNGWTLAASGLLFPLTFMVSNLIGELYGYKANLRLTVVLISAELAFDLLLMGAVALPSPEFFNLNPFYSFIVPRRIPAATLALFVTFVVNALCLEYLKKTELGKSRGWRILIANTLATSLLCLVNYSLLFGGIYPYEQILSLTMSAWIFKLGVTLLGLPIVLWLYNLFYKQAQDGSTTIKQVNIGN
;
A
#
# COMPACT_ATOMS: atom_id res chain seq x y z
N MET A 1 -39.42 6.98 -13.23
CA MET A 1 -39.60 6.12 -12.05
C MET A 1 -38.96 4.76 -12.27
N THR A 2 -37.75 4.57 -11.76
CA THR A 2 -37.24 3.28 -11.25
C THR A 2 -36.37 3.67 -10.08
N THR A 3 -36.97 3.64 -8.90
CA THR A 3 -36.30 3.84 -7.62
C THR A 3 -35.15 2.84 -7.53
N VAL A 4 -33.93 3.31 -7.75
CA VAL A 4 -32.73 2.58 -7.35
C VAL A 4 -32.78 2.59 -5.83
N SER A 5 -33.42 1.57 -5.25
CA SER A 5 -33.32 1.29 -3.83
C SER A 5 -31.84 1.29 -3.49
N THR A 6 -31.40 2.22 -2.65
CA THR A 6 -30.07 2.25 -2.04
C THR A 6 -29.91 0.94 -1.29
N ALA A 7 -29.35 -0.08 -1.94
CA ALA A 7 -29.03 -1.34 -1.30
C ALA A 7 -28.14 -1.00 -0.11
N HIS A 8 -28.64 -1.24 1.11
CA HIS A 8 -27.89 -1.02 2.34
C HIS A 8 -26.53 -1.70 2.19
N GLN A 9 -25.49 -0.87 2.21
CA GLN A 9 -24.14 -1.28 1.87
C GLN A 9 -23.58 -2.09 3.05
N THR A 10 -23.60 -3.41 2.94
CA THR A 10 -23.26 -4.31 4.06
C THR A 10 -21.76 -4.49 4.27
N ARG A 11 -20.90 -4.12 3.31
CA ARG A 11 -19.42 -4.27 3.40
C ARG A 11 -18.66 -3.11 2.77
N SER A 12 -17.56 -2.70 3.40
CA SER A 12 -16.60 -1.74 2.84
C SER A 12 -15.68 -2.44 1.85
N TYR A 13 -15.38 -1.78 0.74
CA TYR A 13 -14.41 -2.27 -0.26
C TYR A 13 -12.95 -1.90 0.09
N LEU A 14 -12.73 -1.09 1.13
CA LEU A 14 -11.40 -0.68 1.61
C LEU A 14 -10.41 -1.83 1.87
N PRO A 15 -10.75 -2.93 2.57
CA PRO A 15 -9.78 -4.00 2.78
C PRO A 15 -9.31 -4.63 1.46
N LEU A 16 -10.19 -4.71 0.45
CA LEU A 16 -9.84 -5.24 -0.86
C LEU A 16 -8.92 -4.28 -1.63
N THR A 17 -9.14 -2.96 -1.53
CA THR A 17 -8.26 -1.98 -2.18
C THR A 17 -6.86 -2.02 -1.59
N ILE A 18 -6.77 -2.02 -0.25
CA ILE A 18 -5.48 -2.08 0.44
C ILE A 18 -4.76 -3.39 0.15
N SER A 19 -5.45 -4.53 0.17
CA SER A 19 -4.85 -5.83 -0.19
C SER A 19 -4.33 -5.86 -1.62
N MET A 20 -5.06 -5.26 -2.57
CA MET A 20 -4.63 -5.18 -3.96
C MET A 20 -3.38 -4.30 -4.11
N MET A 21 -3.38 -3.14 -3.45
CA MET A 21 -2.26 -2.19 -3.46
C MET A 21 -0.99 -2.80 -2.82
N THR A 22 -1.12 -3.48 -1.68
CA THR A 22 0.01 -4.12 -1.00
C THR A 22 0.63 -5.22 -1.87
N CYS A 23 -0.19 -6.07 -2.51
CA CYS A 23 0.31 -7.12 -3.40
C CYS A 23 1.01 -6.55 -4.64
N LEU A 24 0.47 -5.50 -5.24
CA LEU A 24 1.08 -4.83 -6.40
C LEU A 24 2.41 -4.16 -6.06
N ILE A 25 2.50 -3.52 -4.89
CA ILE A 25 3.75 -2.92 -4.42
C ILE A 25 4.77 -4.01 -4.04
N LEU A 26 4.33 -5.11 -3.45
CA LEU A 26 5.17 -6.28 -3.19
C LEU A 26 5.74 -6.85 -4.50
N LEU A 27 4.92 -6.97 -5.55
CA LEU A 27 5.37 -7.45 -6.86
C LEU A 27 6.57 -6.65 -7.38
N ILE A 28 6.53 -5.31 -7.27
CA ILE A 28 7.66 -4.46 -7.68
C ILE A 28 8.92 -4.81 -6.89
N ASN A 29 8.81 -5.00 -5.56
CA ASN A 29 9.95 -5.28 -4.69
C ASN A 29 10.57 -6.66 -4.93
N VAL A 30 9.77 -7.65 -5.33
CA VAL A 30 10.21 -9.06 -5.48
C VAL A 30 10.38 -9.47 -6.96
N SER A 31 10.14 -8.55 -7.90
CA SER A 31 10.11 -8.77 -9.36
C SER A 31 11.29 -9.56 -9.95
N PHE A 32 12.54 -9.29 -9.54
CA PHE A 32 13.72 -10.02 -10.04
C PHE A 32 14.12 -11.24 -9.22
N LYS A 33 13.42 -11.56 -8.13
CA LYS A 33 13.77 -12.72 -7.33
C LYS A 33 13.41 -14.00 -8.07
N ILE A 34 14.43 -14.81 -8.34
CA ILE A 34 14.32 -16.17 -8.87
C ILE A 34 14.45 -17.15 -7.71
N ILE A 35 13.56 -18.15 -7.69
CA ILE A 35 13.44 -19.19 -6.67
C ILE A 35 13.82 -20.52 -7.31
N GLN A 36 14.64 -21.30 -6.61
CA GLN A 36 15.09 -22.62 -7.07
C GLN A 36 14.66 -23.72 -6.09
N ILE A 37 13.72 -24.57 -6.48
CA ILE A 37 13.24 -25.69 -5.64
C ILE A 37 13.25 -26.97 -6.46
N GLN A 38 13.96 -28.00 -5.98
CA GLN A 38 13.98 -29.35 -6.57
C GLN A 38 14.24 -29.38 -8.09
N GLY A 39 15.06 -28.46 -8.61
CA GLY A 39 15.40 -28.36 -10.04
C GLY A 39 14.43 -27.55 -10.90
N MET A 40 13.33 -27.02 -10.34
CA MET A 40 12.52 -25.99 -10.99
C MET A 40 13.06 -24.59 -10.66
N MET A 41 13.08 -23.72 -11.66
CA MET A 41 13.55 -22.33 -11.55
C MET A 41 12.39 -21.40 -11.89
N PHE A 42 11.83 -20.69 -10.92
CA PHE A 42 10.68 -19.82 -11.17
C PHE A 42 10.81 -18.46 -10.49
N THR A 43 10.12 -17.46 -11.02
CA THR A 43 10.15 -16.11 -10.47
C THR A 43 9.16 -15.97 -9.32
N ALA A 44 9.48 -15.13 -8.33
CA ALA A 44 8.53 -14.81 -7.27
C ALA A 44 7.25 -14.13 -7.79
N SER A 45 7.32 -13.44 -8.95
CA SER A 45 6.14 -12.89 -9.62
C SER A 45 5.10 -13.96 -9.98
N SER A 46 5.52 -15.21 -10.23
CA SER A 46 4.60 -16.33 -10.47
C SER A 46 3.70 -16.68 -9.28
N LEU A 47 4.09 -16.30 -8.06
CA LEU A 47 3.30 -16.47 -6.84
C LEU A 47 2.42 -15.25 -6.57
N VAL A 48 2.95 -14.05 -6.77
CA VAL A 48 2.25 -12.78 -6.44
C VAL A 48 1.18 -12.43 -7.48
N CYS A 49 1.43 -12.64 -8.78
CA CYS A 49 0.48 -12.31 -9.85
C CYS A 49 -0.86 -13.07 -9.72
N PRO A 50 -0.88 -14.38 -9.41
CA PRO A 50 -2.13 -15.08 -9.10
C PRO A 50 -2.87 -14.53 -7.88
N LEU A 51 -2.17 -14.10 -6.82
CA LEU A 51 -2.81 -13.49 -5.64
C LEU A 51 -3.55 -12.21 -6.01
N VAL A 52 -2.95 -11.36 -6.85
CA VAL A 52 -3.58 -10.16 -7.42
C VAL A 52 -4.85 -10.52 -8.19
N ALA A 53 -4.83 -11.58 -8.99
CA ALA A 53 -6.00 -12.06 -9.72
C ALA A 53 -7.11 -12.60 -8.81
N ILE A 54 -6.75 -13.29 -7.73
CA ILE A 54 -7.70 -13.81 -6.72
C ILE A 54 -8.38 -12.64 -5.99
N ILE A 55 -7.62 -11.63 -5.57
CA ILE A 55 -8.19 -10.42 -4.96
C ILE A 55 -9.13 -9.72 -5.96
N TYR A 56 -8.73 -9.61 -7.22
CA TYR A 56 -9.57 -9.04 -8.27
C TYR A 56 -10.88 -9.84 -8.47
N LEU A 57 -10.84 -11.18 -8.43
CA LEU A 57 -12.03 -12.02 -8.48
C LEU A 57 -12.97 -11.75 -7.30
N ILE A 58 -12.42 -11.54 -6.10
CA ILE A 58 -13.21 -11.18 -4.91
C ILE A 58 -13.83 -9.79 -5.07
N VAL A 59 -13.10 -8.82 -5.64
CA VAL A 59 -13.60 -7.49 -5.99
C VAL A 59 -14.77 -7.58 -6.99
N LEU A 60 -14.65 -8.40 -8.03
CA LEU A 60 -15.74 -8.66 -8.99
C LEU A 60 -16.95 -9.34 -8.33
N LYS A 61 -16.75 -10.12 -7.27
CA LYS A 61 -17.82 -10.79 -6.52
C LYS A 61 -18.57 -9.83 -5.61
N GLN A 62 -17.85 -9.02 -4.84
CA GLN A 62 -18.38 -8.29 -3.69
C GLN A 62 -18.70 -6.82 -3.95
N CYS A 63 -18.07 -6.19 -4.94
CA CYS A 63 -18.18 -4.74 -5.17
C CYS A 63 -19.14 -4.41 -6.32
N ASN A 64 -19.75 -3.22 -6.26
CA ASN A 64 -20.48 -2.63 -7.40
C ASN A 64 -19.52 -2.14 -8.49
N ILE A 65 -20.00 -1.97 -9.72
CA ILE A 65 -19.18 -1.54 -10.87
C ILE A 65 -18.41 -0.23 -10.57
N VAL A 66 -19.05 0.73 -9.91
CA VAL A 66 -18.39 2.00 -9.52
C VAL A 66 -17.26 1.76 -8.51
N GLN A 67 -17.49 0.90 -7.52
CA GLN A 67 -16.50 0.54 -6.51
C GLN A 67 -15.33 -0.25 -7.13
N GLN A 68 -15.63 -1.16 -8.06
CA GLN A 68 -14.61 -1.91 -8.80
C GLN A 68 -13.69 -0.96 -9.57
N ARG A 69 -14.24 0.08 -10.20
CA ARG A 69 -13.44 1.15 -10.84
C ARG A 69 -12.59 1.94 -9.85
N HIS A 70 -13.14 2.31 -8.68
CA HIS A 70 -12.37 3.00 -7.66
C HIS A 70 -11.21 2.14 -7.13
N VAL A 71 -11.43 0.84 -6.93
CA VAL A 71 -10.36 -0.10 -6.54
C VAL A 71 -9.24 -0.07 -7.58
N LEU A 72 -9.59 -0.22 -8.85
CA LEU A 72 -8.63 -0.23 -9.95
C LEU A 72 -7.90 1.10 -10.13
N HIS A 73 -8.60 2.25 -10.03
CA HIS A 73 -7.97 3.57 -10.06
C HIS A 73 -6.98 3.76 -8.92
N GLN A 74 -7.34 3.35 -7.71
CA GLN A 74 -6.45 3.44 -6.55
C GLN A 74 -5.24 2.53 -6.70
N SER A 75 -5.40 1.33 -7.25
CA SER A 75 -4.29 0.42 -7.53
C SER A 75 -3.30 0.98 -8.55
N ILE A 76 -3.76 1.57 -9.67
CA ILE A 76 -2.88 2.23 -10.63
C ILE A 76 -2.19 3.46 -10.01
N LEU A 77 -2.96 4.29 -9.30
CA LEU A 77 -2.40 5.46 -8.63
C LEU A 77 -1.34 5.06 -7.60
N ALA A 78 -1.55 3.97 -6.87
CA ALA A 78 -0.59 3.45 -5.91
C ALA A 78 0.70 2.99 -6.59
N LEU A 79 0.61 2.26 -7.71
CA LEU A 79 1.78 1.86 -8.51
C LEU A 79 2.57 3.08 -9.00
N TYR A 80 1.89 4.12 -9.47
CA TYR A 80 2.52 5.36 -9.94
C TYR A 80 3.17 6.17 -8.81
N LEU A 81 2.46 6.35 -7.69
CA LEU A 81 3.02 7.05 -6.53
C LEU A 81 4.20 6.28 -5.93
N PHE A 82 4.11 4.95 -5.89
CA PHE A 82 5.20 4.10 -5.42
C PHE A 82 6.46 4.29 -6.28
N SER A 83 6.34 4.22 -7.60
CA SER A 83 7.49 4.39 -8.48
C SER A 83 8.09 5.79 -8.44
N VAL A 84 7.26 6.84 -8.47
CA VAL A 84 7.73 8.22 -8.35
C VAL A 84 8.42 8.44 -7.00
N GLY A 85 7.85 7.95 -5.91
CA GLY A 85 8.43 8.10 -4.58
C GLY A 85 9.77 7.38 -4.45
N ILE A 86 9.87 6.14 -4.93
CA ILE A 86 11.15 5.42 -4.95
C ILE A 86 12.14 6.16 -5.86
N TYR A 87 11.77 6.56 -7.07
CA TYR A 87 12.65 7.30 -7.99
C TYR A 87 13.21 8.58 -7.35
N LEU A 88 12.37 9.35 -6.66
CA LEU A 88 12.80 10.55 -5.93
C LEU A 88 13.81 10.20 -4.83
N LEU A 89 13.53 9.19 -4.01
CA LEU A 89 14.42 8.77 -2.92
C LEU A 89 15.73 8.18 -3.43
N VAL A 90 15.71 7.59 -4.63
CA VAL A 90 16.86 6.91 -5.22
C VAL A 90 17.85 7.86 -5.88
N ASN A 91 17.39 9.03 -6.31
CA ASN A 91 18.25 10.07 -6.87
C ASN A 91 18.84 11.00 -5.80
N LEU A 92 18.55 10.78 -4.51
CA LEU A 92 19.17 11.54 -3.42
C LEU A 92 20.60 11.05 -3.13
N PRO A 93 21.51 11.95 -2.74
CA PRO A 93 22.90 11.60 -2.45
C PRO A 93 22.98 10.54 -1.34
N ALA A 94 23.55 9.39 -1.65
CA ALA A 94 23.75 8.32 -0.68
C ALA A 94 24.89 8.68 0.28
N ALA A 95 24.84 8.17 1.51
CA ALA A 95 25.95 8.29 2.44
C ALA A 95 27.21 7.57 1.91
N GLU A 96 28.40 8.14 2.13
CA GLU A 96 29.69 7.69 1.57
C GLU A 96 29.97 6.18 1.79
N TYR A 97 29.53 5.60 2.90
CA TYR A 97 29.71 4.19 3.24
C TYR A 97 28.74 3.21 2.54
N MET A 98 27.80 3.69 1.72
CA MET A 98 26.86 2.86 0.93
C MET A 98 27.16 2.81 -0.57
N HIS A 99 28.12 3.60 -1.06
CA HIS A 99 28.34 3.75 -2.50
C HIS A 99 28.75 2.47 -3.24
N ASP A 100 29.40 1.53 -2.53
CA ASP A 100 30.04 0.35 -3.14
C ASP A 100 29.27 -0.96 -2.97
N ASN A 101 27.98 -0.93 -2.57
CA ASN A 101 27.22 -2.17 -2.42
C ASN A 101 26.52 -2.57 -3.75
N PRO A 102 26.96 -3.64 -4.44
CA PRO A 102 26.40 -4.04 -5.74
C PRO A 102 24.92 -4.44 -5.66
N ALA A 103 24.45 -4.92 -4.50
CA ALA A 103 23.04 -5.22 -4.29
C ALA A 103 22.17 -3.96 -4.36
N TYR A 104 22.71 -2.80 -3.96
CA TYR A 104 22.01 -1.53 -4.07
C TYR A 104 21.94 -1.08 -5.53
N GLN A 105 23.05 -1.10 -6.27
CA GLN A 105 23.08 -0.66 -7.67
C GLN A 105 22.08 -1.47 -8.53
N ILE A 106 22.08 -2.81 -8.42
CA ILE A 106 21.17 -3.68 -9.19
C ILE A 106 19.70 -3.47 -8.81
N VAL A 107 19.39 -3.33 -7.52
CA VAL A 107 17.99 -3.17 -7.09
C VAL A 107 17.42 -1.82 -7.54
N PHE A 108 18.25 -0.79 -7.58
CA PHE A 108 17.84 0.60 -7.78
C PHE A 108 17.94 1.09 -9.24
N GLU A 109 18.88 0.60 -10.05
CA GLU A 109 18.98 0.97 -11.48
C GLU A 109 17.80 0.42 -12.29
N ASP A 110 17.32 -0.79 -11.98
CA ASP A 110 16.24 -1.42 -12.75
C ASP A 110 14.81 -1.06 -12.28
N ILE A 111 14.64 -0.15 -11.31
CA ILE A 111 13.30 0.24 -10.82
C ILE A 111 12.39 0.76 -11.94
N PRO A 112 12.85 1.65 -12.85
CA PRO A 112 11.98 2.15 -13.91
C PRO A 112 11.41 1.01 -14.75
N LYS A 113 12.21 -0.03 -15.00
CA LYS A 113 11.80 -1.21 -15.74
C LYS A 113 10.80 -2.07 -14.96
N LYS A 114 11.05 -2.33 -13.66
CA LYS A 114 10.10 -3.04 -12.78
C LYS A 114 8.74 -2.35 -12.74
N PHE A 115 8.77 -1.03 -12.63
CA PHE A 115 7.57 -0.20 -12.62
C PHE A 115 6.82 -0.27 -13.94
N PHE A 116 7.51 -0.10 -15.07
CA PHE A 116 6.90 -0.13 -16.39
C PHE A 116 6.26 -1.49 -16.67
N ALA A 117 6.95 -2.58 -16.34
CA ALA A 117 6.43 -3.94 -16.46
C ALA A 117 5.13 -4.13 -15.65
N ALA A 118 5.17 -3.86 -14.34
CA ALA A 118 4.04 -4.09 -13.46
C ALA A 118 2.83 -3.20 -13.80
N THR A 119 3.06 -1.93 -14.15
CA THR A 119 1.96 -1.01 -14.51
C THR A 119 1.31 -1.34 -15.82
N LEU A 120 2.10 -1.60 -16.87
CA LEU A 120 1.58 -1.94 -18.19
C LEU A 120 0.86 -3.28 -18.12
N ALA A 121 1.46 -4.28 -17.46
CA ALA A 121 0.83 -5.58 -17.25
C ALA A 121 -0.49 -5.44 -16.48
N PHE A 122 -0.53 -4.65 -15.40
CA PHE A 122 -1.76 -4.44 -14.61
C PHE A 122 -2.84 -3.72 -15.43
N GLY A 123 -2.43 -2.72 -16.20
CA GLY A 123 -3.26 -1.97 -17.11
C GLY A 123 -3.92 -2.84 -18.17
N LEU A 124 -3.14 -3.66 -18.88
CA LEU A 124 -3.64 -4.54 -19.94
C LEU A 124 -4.34 -5.80 -19.41
N GLY A 125 -3.90 -6.33 -18.26
CA GLY A 125 -4.45 -7.56 -17.68
C GLY A 125 -5.78 -7.35 -16.96
N PHE A 126 -5.93 -6.28 -16.18
CA PHE A 126 -7.14 -6.05 -15.38
C PHE A 126 -7.89 -4.79 -15.76
N TYR A 127 -7.19 -3.66 -15.89
CA TYR A 127 -7.84 -2.36 -16.02
C TYR A 127 -8.60 -2.18 -17.34
N LEU A 128 -7.93 -2.41 -18.46
CA LEU A 128 -8.49 -2.25 -19.80
C LEU A 128 -9.60 -3.27 -20.09
N PRO A 129 -9.45 -4.59 -19.81
CA PRO A 129 -10.53 -5.55 -19.97
C PRO A 129 -11.76 -5.22 -19.12
N HIS A 130 -11.54 -4.73 -17.90
CA HIS A 130 -12.63 -4.28 -17.03
C HIS A 130 -13.40 -3.10 -17.64
N LEU A 131 -12.69 -2.10 -18.14
CA LEU A 131 -13.29 -0.91 -18.75
C LEU A 131 -14.10 -1.27 -20.00
N LEU A 132 -13.55 -2.12 -20.87
CA LEU A 132 -14.22 -2.60 -22.08
C LEU A 132 -15.46 -3.44 -21.78
N CYS A 133 -15.37 -4.39 -20.83
CA CYS A 133 -16.50 -5.24 -20.45
C CYS A 133 -17.63 -4.45 -19.79
N CYS A 134 -17.30 -3.53 -18.87
CA CYS A 134 -18.26 -2.68 -18.17
C CYS A 134 -18.94 -1.66 -19.08
N ALA A 135 -18.27 -1.18 -20.14
CA ALA A 135 -18.85 -0.23 -21.08
C ALA A 135 -19.84 -0.87 -22.06
N LYS A 136 -19.56 -2.10 -22.53
CA LYS A 136 -20.33 -2.72 -23.63
C LYS A 136 -21.31 -3.82 -23.20
N ARG A 137 -21.07 -4.57 -22.11
CA ARG A 137 -21.89 -5.75 -21.74
C ARG A 137 -22.03 -5.93 -20.22
N LYS A 138 -23.05 -5.30 -19.60
CA LYS A 138 -23.38 -5.47 -18.17
C LYS A 138 -23.65 -6.95 -17.78
N GLU A 139 -24.12 -7.76 -18.73
CA GLU A 139 -24.37 -9.20 -18.55
C GLU A 139 -23.12 -10.04 -18.25
N VAL A 140 -21.94 -9.61 -18.70
CA VAL A 140 -20.68 -10.31 -18.43
C VAL A 140 -20.34 -10.26 -16.95
N LEU A 141 -20.66 -9.15 -16.27
CA LEU A 141 -20.51 -9.02 -14.83
C LEU A 141 -21.70 -9.59 -14.05
N LEU A 142 -22.78 -10.06 -14.67
CA LEU A 142 -23.90 -10.66 -13.94
C LEU A 142 -23.70 -12.16 -13.69
N SER A 143 -23.04 -12.87 -14.60
CA SER A 143 -22.80 -14.32 -14.46
C SER A 143 -21.52 -14.62 -13.65
N PRO A 144 -21.58 -15.50 -12.62
CA PRO A 144 -20.41 -15.85 -11.82
C PRO A 144 -19.32 -16.54 -12.63
N ARG A 145 -19.69 -17.35 -13.65
CA ARG A 145 -18.74 -18.02 -14.54
C ARG A 145 -17.95 -17.04 -15.39
N LYS A 146 -18.61 -15.99 -15.89
CA LYS A 146 -17.98 -14.95 -16.70
C LYS A 146 -17.05 -14.06 -15.87
N ARG A 147 -17.38 -13.77 -14.61
CA ARG A 147 -16.48 -13.08 -13.66
C ARG A 147 -15.20 -13.88 -13.40
N LEU A 148 -15.36 -15.19 -13.18
CA LEU A 148 -14.22 -16.08 -13.01
C LEU A 148 -13.32 -16.09 -14.24
N LEU A 149 -13.90 -16.26 -15.42
CA LEU A 149 -13.14 -16.27 -16.68
C LEU A 149 -12.38 -14.95 -16.90
N LEU A 150 -13.02 -13.81 -16.62
CA LEU A 150 -12.38 -12.50 -16.70
C LEU A 150 -11.18 -12.37 -15.75
N ALA A 151 -11.31 -12.84 -14.50
CA ALA A 151 -10.23 -12.78 -13.53
C ALA A 151 -9.08 -13.74 -13.87
N LEU A 152 -9.38 -14.96 -14.34
CA LEU A 152 -8.37 -15.94 -14.74
C LEU A 152 -7.60 -15.49 -15.99
N PHE A 153 -8.31 -14.99 -17.00
CA PHE A 153 -7.69 -14.42 -18.20
C PHE A 153 -6.83 -13.21 -17.85
N GLY A 154 -7.34 -12.32 -17.00
CA GLY A 154 -6.58 -11.17 -16.52
C GLY A 154 -5.34 -11.56 -15.74
N GLY A 155 -5.42 -12.55 -14.86
CA GLY A 155 -4.28 -13.06 -14.09
C GLY A 155 -3.21 -13.72 -14.96
N PHE A 156 -3.61 -14.53 -15.93
CA PHE A 156 -2.71 -15.12 -16.92
C PHE A 156 -2.00 -14.04 -17.73
N SER A 157 -2.77 -13.12 -18.33
CA SER A 157 -2.23 -12.02 -19.13
C SER A 157 -1.29 -11.13 -18.30
N PHE A 158 -1.66 -10.85 -17.04
CA PHE A 158 -0.87 -10.05 -16.13
C PHE A 158 0.51 -10.67 -15.88
N PHE A 159 0.55 -11.95 -15.50
CA PHE A 159 1.82 -12.65 -15.29
C PHE A 159 2.67 -12.71 -16.56
N THR A 160 2.08 -13.07 -17.71
CA THR A 160 2.85 -13.21 -18.96
C THR A 160 3.45 -11.91 -19.44
N LEU A 161 2.71 -10.79 -19.34
CA LEU A 161 3.20 -9.48 -19.74
C LEU A 161 4.26 -8.96 -18.77
N ASP A 162 4.03 -9.11 -17.47
CA ASP A 162 4.98 -8.70 -16.43
C ASP A 162 6.32 -9.44 -16.58
N PHE A 163 6.28 -10.76 -16.71
CA PHE A 163 7.48 -11.58 -16.92
C PHE A 163 8.23 -11.17 -18.20
N TYR A 164 7.52 -11.04 -19.32
CA TYR A 164 8.17 -10.72 -20.58
C TYR A 164 8.84 -9.34 -20.55
N LEU A 165 8.16 -8.32 -20.00
CA LEU A 165 8.72 -6.97 -19.86
C LEU A 165 9.89 -6.90 -18.86
N LEU A 166 9.89 -7.74 -17.82
CA LEU A 166 10.98 -7.81 -16.85
C LEU A 166 12.23 -8.52 -17.41
N PHE A 167 12.07 -9.58 -18.19
CA PHE A 167 13.17 -10.47 -18.53
C PHE A 167 13.55 -10.49 -20.02
N SER A 168 12.91 -9.68 -20.88
CA SER A 168 13.24 -9.63 -22.31
C SER A 168 14.67 -9.16 -22.58
N GLU A 169 15.16 -8.14 -21.86
CA GLU A 169 16.50 -7.56 -22.04
C GLU A 169 17.10 -7.17 -20.67
N PRO A 170 18.25 -7.69 -20.20
CA PRO A 170 19.15 -8.69 -20.78
C PRO A 170 18.62 -10.13 -20.63
N HIS A 171 18.96 -11.00 -21.59
CA HIS A 171 18.56 -12.40 -21.58
C HIS A 171 19.12 -13.15 -20.37
N VAL A 172 18.24 -13.50 -19.44
CA VAL A 172 18.57 -14.38 -18.31
C VAL A 172 18.97 -15.75 -18.85
N HIS A 173 20.02 -16.35 -18.27
CA HIS A 173 20.40 -17.73 -18.55
C HIS A 173 19.16 -18.64 -18.40
N SER A 174 18.83 -19.40 -19.44
CA SER A 174 17.66 -20.30 -19.49
C SER A 174 16.27 -19.62 -19.39
N PHE A 175 16.11 -18.42 -19.97
CA PHE A 175 14.83 -17.67 -20.07
C PHE A 175 13.60 -18.57 -20.34
N ASN A 176 13.67 -19.43 -21.37
CA ASN A 176 12.54 -20.30 -21.74
C ASN A 176 12.15 -21.29 -20.62
N ARG A 177 13.14 -21.86 -19.93
CA ARG A 177 12.88 -22.79 -18.83
C ARG A 177 12.25 -22.06 -17.65
N ILE A 178 12.81 -20.91 -17.28
CA ILE A 178 12.29 -20.10 -16.17
C ILE A 178 10.87 -19.63 -16.46
N TYR A 179 10.60 -19.22 -17.71
CA TYR A 179 9.26 -18.82 -18.12
C TYR A 179 8.25 -19.97 -18.00
N LEU A 180 8.59 -21.16 -18.52
CA LEU A 180 7.70 -22.33 -18.48
C LEU A 180 7.42 -22.79 -17.05
N ASP A 181 8.47 -22.91 -16.22
CA ASP A 181 8.33 -23.30 -14.81
C ASP A 181 7.47 -22.28 -14.03
N SER A 182 7.71 -20.98 -14.25
CA SER A 182 6.94 -19.90 -13.63
C SER A 182 5.49 -19.87 -14.11
N LEU A 183 5.24 -20.10 -15.41
CA LEU A 183 3.91 -20.15 -15.98
C LEU A 183 3.11 -21.34 -15.44
N MET A 184 3.75 -22.50 -15.29
CA MET A 184 3.13 -23.70 -14.73
C MET A 184 2.66 -23.45 -13.29
N ILE A 185 3.48 -22.80 -12.47
CA ILE A 185 3.13 -22.44 -11.09
C ILE A 185 1.98 -21.42 -11.06
N ALA A 186 2.11 -20.33 -11.83
CA ALA A 186 1.09 -19.28 -11.86
C ALA A 186 -0.27 -19.80 -12.31
N THR A 187 -0.30 -20.60 -13.38
CA THR A 187 -1.53 -21.23 -13.89
C THR A 187 -2.08 -22.27 -12.94
N GLY A 188 -1.24 -23.06 -12.27
CA GLY A 188 -1.66 -24.00 -11.22
C GLY A 188 -2.37 -23.30 -10.05
N ILE A 189 -1.83 -22.18 -9.56
CA ILE A 189 -2.47 -21.38 -8.50
C ILE A 189 -3.80 -20.78 -8.98
N LEU A 190 -3.84 -20.23 -10.19
CA LEU A 190 -5.07 -19.68 -10.77
C LEU A 190 -6.14 -20.76 -10.96
N PHE A 191 -5.76 -21.94 -11.44
CA PHE A 191 -6.68 -23.05 -11.70
C PHE A 191 -7.25 -23.62 -10.39
N THR A 192 -6.39 -23.85 -9.39
CA THR A 192 -6.83 -24.31 -8.06
C THR A 192 -7.76 -23.29 -7.41
N ALA A 193 -7.44 -21.99 -7.47
CA ALA A 193 -8.32 -20.94 -6.97
C ALA A 193 -9.68 -20.90 -7.72
N GLY A 194 -9.67 -21.12 -9.04
CA GLY A 194 -10.88 -21.22 -9.85
C GLY A 194 -11.76 -22.42 -9.49
N ILE A 195 -11.16 -23.59 -9.26
CA ILE A 195 -11.87 -24.77 -8.75
C ILE A 195 -12.48 -24.48 -7.39
N ILE A 196 -11.70 -23.95 -6.45
CA ILE A 196 -12.17 -23.63 -5.09
C ILE A 196 -13.35 -22.64 -5.17
N TYR A 197 -13.27 -21.63 -6.04
CA TYR A 197 -14.35 -20.66 -6.23
C TYR A 197 -15.64 -21.31 -6.75
N LEU A 198 -15.54 -22.19 -7.75
CA LEU A 198 -16.68 -22.90 -8.32
C LEU A 198 -17.29 -23.90 -7.32
N SER A 199 -16.44 -24.65 -6.62
CA SER A 199 -16.87 -25.55 -5.55
C SER A 199 -17.57 -24.78 -4.43
N CYS A 200 -17.03 -23.63 -4.02
CA CYS A 200 -17.67 -22.76 -3.04
C CYS A 200 -19.05 -22.27 -3.52
N LEU A 201 -19.20 -21.95 -4.81
CA LEU A 201 -20.48 -21.54 -5.38
C LEU A 201 -21.53 -22.66 -5.38
N LEU A 202 -21.11 -23.91 -5.54
CA LEU A 202 -21.99 -25.08 -5.56
C LEU A 202 -22.38 -25.54 -4.15
N PHE A 203 -21.43 -25.53 -3.21
CA PHE A 203 -21.62 -26.11 -1.87
C PHE A 203 -22.05 -25.11 -0.80
N VAL A 204 -21.70 -23.83 -0.93
CA VAL A 204 -22.04 -22.83 0.10
C VAL A 204 -23.45 -22.29 -0.15
N ARG A 205 -24.43 -22.87 0.57
CA ARG A 205 -25.71 -22.21 0.86
C ARG A 205 -25.37 -20.88 1.54
N ARG A 206 -25.89 -19.74 1.03
CA ARG A 206 -25.60 -18.38 1.54
C ARG A 206 -25.52 -18.40 3.08
N PHE A 207 -24.31 -18.33 3.61
CA PHE A 207 -24.11 -18.21 5.04
C PHE A 207 -24.25 -16.72 5.36
N ASP A 208 -25.47 -16.32 5.67
CA ASP A 208 -25.77 -14.94 6.10
C ASP A 208 -25.15 -14.75 7.49
N TRP A 209 -23.96 -14.15 7.52
CA TRP A 209 -23.34 -13.72 8.77
C TRP A 209 -24.25 -12.67 9.43
N PRO A 210 -24.66 -12.83 10.71
CA PRO A 210 -25.61 -11.95 11.38
C PRO A 210 -24.97 -10.65 11.88
N PHE A 211 -24.04 -10.08 11.13
CA PHE A 211 -23.43 -8.79 11.45
C PHE A 211 -24.13 -7.67 10.68
N ASN A 212 -25.37 -7.39 11.08
CA ASN A 212 -26.12 -6.24 10.57
C ASN A 212 -25.78 -4.98 11.37
N LYS A 213 -24.50 -4.64 11.45
CA LYS A 213 -24.08 -3.34 12.01
C LYS A 213 -23.97 -2.37 10.84
N SER A 214 -24.70 -1.26 10.91
CA SER A 214 -24.62 -0.20 9.90
C SER A 214 -23.16 0.24 9.74
N LEU A 215 -22.70 0.32 8.49
CA LEU A 215 -21.37 0.83 8.20
C LEU A 215 -21.29 2.29 8.67
N PRO A 216 -20.21 2.69 9.38
CA PRO A 216 -19.97 4.10 9.67
C PRO A 216 -19.96 4.97 8.40
N ASP A 217 -20.58 6.15 8.45
CA ASP A 217 -20.80 7.03 7.29
C ASP A 217 -19.51 7.41 6.54
N TYR A 218 -18.37 7.47 7.23
CA TYR A 218 -17.09 7.77 6.59
C TYR A 218 -16.61 6.65 5.64
N LEU A 219 -17.06 5.41 5.81
CA LEU A 219 -16.71 4.29 4.92
C LEU A 219 -17.53 4.25 3.63
N SER A 220 -18.64 4.98 3.56
CA SER A 220 -19.32 5.18 2.28
C SER A 220 -18.68 6.29 1.45
N GLN A 221 -17.87 7.15 2.07
CA GLN A 221 -17.25 8.27 1.37
C GLN A 221 -16.01 7.85 0.58
N THR A 222 -16.02 8.15 -0.72
CA THR A 222 -14.90 7.86 -1.62
C THR A 222 -13.63 8.59 -1.21
N LEU A 223 -13.71 9.86 -0.79
CA LEU A 223 -12.54 10.66 -0.37
C LEU A 223 -11.75 9.99 0.76
N TYR A 224 -12.44 9.44 1.77
CA TYR A 224 -11.80 8.71 2.86
C TYR A 224 -10.95 7.55 2.34
N HIS A 225 -11.47 6.75 1.40
CA HIS A 225 -10.71 5.64 0.83
C HIS A 225 -9.48 6.09 0.04
N TYR A 226 -9.56 7.20 -0.69
CA TYR A 226 -8.40 7.74 -1.41
C TYR A 226 -7.33 8.28 -0.46
N LEU A 227 -7.72 8.96 0.61
CA LEU A 227 -6.79 9.40 1.65
C LEU A 227 -6.10 8.20 2.32
N VAL A 228 -6.85 7.18 2.71
CA VAL A 228 -6.28 5.96 3.30
C VAL A 228 -5.35 5.24 2.31
N GLY A 229 -5.74 5.10 1.04
CA GLY A 229 -4.90 4.49 0.00
C GLY A 229 -3.62 5.27 -0.24
N PHE A 230 -3.67 6.60 -0.26
CA PHE A 230 -2.50 7.45 -0.35
C PHE A 230 -1.56 7.25 0.85
N ALA A 231 -2.09 7.28 2.07
CA ALA A 231 -1.32 7.06 3.29
C ALA A 231 -0.63 5.68 3.30
N VAL A 232 -1.34 4.61 2.91
CA VAL A 232 -0.77 3.26 2.80
C VAL A 232 0.34 3.22 1.74
N THR A 233 0.13 3.85 0.58
CA THR A 233 1.15 3.86 -0.48
C THR A 233 2.42 4.55 -0.01
N ILE A 234 2.32 5.75 0.56
CA ILE A 234 3.50 6.47 1.09
C ILE A 234 4.18 5.67 2.19
N MET A 235 3.42 5.04 3.09
CA MET A 235 3.99 4.21 4.15
C MET A 235 4.77 3.00 3.57
N LEU A 236 4.26 2.34 2.54
CA LEU A 236 4.97 1.24 1.88
C LEU A 236 6.23 1.72 1.12
N ILE A 237 6.23 2.94 0.57
CA ILE A 237 7.45 3.55 -0.01
C ILE A 237 8.49 3.76 1.10
N CYS A 238 8.07 4.33 2.24
CA CYS A 238 8.95 4.52 3.39
C CYS A 238 9.56 3.20 3.88
N LEU A 239 8.77 2.12 3.89
CA LEU A 239 9.20 0.79 4.30
C LEU A 239 10.24 0.18 3.35
N ALA A 240 10.08 0.38 2.04
CA ALA A 240 11.03 -0.07 1.03
C ALA A 240 12.37 0.71 1.09
N CYS A 241 12.34 1.98 1.50
CA CYS A 241 13.52 2.86 1.57
C CYS A 241 14.08 3.09 2.98
N GLU A 242 13.66 2.31 3.98
CA GLU A 242 14.02 2.55 5.38
C GLU A 242 15.52 2.46 5.63
N TYR A 243 16.21 1.53 4.95
CA TYR A 243 17.66 1.32 5.11
C TYR A 243 18.52 2.25 4.28
N ARG A 244 17.94 3.06 3.40
CA ARG A 244 18.72 4.01 2.61
C ARG A 244 18.98 5.27 3.43
N LEU A 245 20.25 5.55 3.70
CA LEU A 245 20.68 6.75 4.40
C LEU A 245 21.14 7.80 3.39
N VAL A 246 20.59 9.00 3.51
CA VAL A 246 20.90 10.18 2.70
C VAL A 246 21.79 11.09 3.53
N SER A 247 22.93 11.48 2.99
CA SER A 247 23.82 12.47 3.61
C SER A 247 23.72 13.80 2.88
N PHE A 248 23.47 14.87 3.63
CA PHE A 248 23.52 16.23 3.12
C PHE A 248 24.93 16.81 3.30
N SER A 249 25.30 17.77 2.45
CA SER A 249 26.63 18.44 2.42
C SER A 249 27.10 19.01 3.77
N ASN A 250 26.18 19.20 4.72
CA ASN A 250 26.47 19.77 6.03
C ASN A 250 26.76 18.70 7.10
N GLY A 251 26.98 17.43 6.71
CA GLY A 251 27.22 16.31 7.62
C GLY A 251 25.95 15.71 8.27
N TRP A 252 24.77 16.13 7.82
CA TRP A 252 23.49 15.62 8.33
C TRP A 252 23.12 14.32 7.62
N THR A 253 22.87 13.26 8.38
CA THR A 253 22.43 11.97 7.85
C THR A 253 20.98 11.70 8.26
N LEU A 254 20.16 11.27 7.30
CA LEU A 254 18.74 10.97 7.51
C LEU A 254 18.37 9.71 6.73
N ALA A 255 17.48 8.88 7.28
CA ALA A 255 16.83 7.83 6.49
C ALA A 255 15.98 8.46 5.38
N ALA A 256 16.11 7.96 4.15
CA ALA A 256 15.36 8.40 2.98
C ALA A 256 13.84 8.33 3.23
N SER A 257 13.38 7.28 3.92
CA SER A 257 12.00 7.11 4.38
C SER A 257 11.49 8.28 5.24
N GLY A 258 12.38 8.93 5.99
CA GLY A 258 12.08 10.08 6.83
C GLY A 258 11.56 11.29 6.07
N LEU A 259 11.87 11.41 4.77
CA LEU A 259 11.47 12.52 3.91
C LEU A 259 9.99 12.46 3.50
N LEU A 260 9.48 11.27 3.19
CA LEU A 260 8.10 11.08 2.74
C LEU A 260 7.13 10.80 3.89
N PHE A 261 7.62 10.30 5.02
CA PHE A 261 6.79 9.98 6.20
C PHE A 261 5.87 11.12 6.68
N PRO A 262 6.29 12.41 6.68
CA PRO A 262 5.42 13.52 7.05
C PRO A 262 4.13 13.61 6.22
N LEU A 263 4.12 13.16 4.96
CA LEU A 263 2.91 13.13 4.13
C LEU A 263 1.84 12.19 4.71
N THR A 264 2.25 11.05 5.27
CA THR A 264 1.32 10.13 5.97
C THR A 264 0.73 10.79 7.21
N PHE A 265 1.52 11.57 7.95
CA PHE A 265 1.01 12.35 9.08
C PHE A 265 0.01 13.43 8.66
N MET A 266 0.27 14.16 7.58
CA MET A 266 -0.68 15.14 7.03
C MET A 266 -2.04 14.50 6.78
N VAL A 267 -2.05 13.31 6.20
CA VAL A 267 -3.28 12.58 5.88
C VAL A 267 -3.98 12.08 7.15
N SER A 268 -3.23 11.58 8.14
CA SER A 268 -3.81 11.21 9.44
C SER A 268 -4.48 12.40 10.13
N ASN A 269 -3.86 13.57 10.07
CA ASN A 269 -4.44 14.80 10.62
C ASN A 269 -5.70 15.22 9.87
N LEU A 270 -5.68 15.19 8.53
CA LEU A 270 -6.87 15.45 7.71
C LEU A 270 -8.02 14.50 8.05
N ILE A 271 -7.74 13.21 8.18
CA ILE A 271 -8.75 12.21 8.55
C ILE A 271 -9.28 12.45 9.97
N GLY A 272 -8.40 12.74 10.94
CA GLY A 272 -8.81 13.04 12.32
C GLY A 272 -9.66 14.30 12.45
N GLU A 273 -9.43 15.30 11.59
CA GLU A 273 -10.18 16.56 11.57
C GLU A 273 -11.50 16.45 10.78
N LEU A 274 -11.53 15.74 9.65
CA LEU A 274 -12.73 15.60 8.81
C LEU A 274 -13.68 14.51 9.31
N TYR A 275 -13.13 13.37 9.73
CA TYR A 275 -13.90 12.15 10.04
C TYR A 275 -13.88 11.77 11.52
N GLY A 276 -13.05 12.44 12.32
CA GLY A 276 -12.99 12.26 13.76
C GLY A 276 -12.12 11.09 14.23
N TYR A 277 -12.11 10.90 15.56
CA TYR A 277 -11.22 9.97 16.26
C TYR A 277 -11.33 8.52 15.77
N LYS A 278 -12.57 8.00 15.63
CA LYS A 278 -12.81 6.59 15.22
C LYS A 278 -12.26 6.28 13.83
N ALA A 279 -12.35 7.24 12.90
CA ALA A 279 -11.84 7.08 11.54
C ALA A 279 -10.30 7.11 11.50
N ASN A 280 -9.67 7.92 12.36
CA ASN A 280 -8.22 7.97 12.50
C ASN A 280 -7.65 6.70 13.13
N LEU A 281 -8.27 6.16 14.19
CA LEU A 281 -7.88 4.85 14.74
C LEU A 281 -8.00 3.73 13.70
N ARG A 282 -9.05 3.76 12.88
CA ARG A 282 -9.21 2.79 11.80
C ARG A 282 -8.12 2.92 10.74
N LEU A 283 -7.70 4.15 10.40
CA LEU A 283 -6.53 4.37 9.55
C LEU A 283 -5.28 3.71 10.18
N THR A 284 -5.05 3.88 11.48
CA THR A 284 -3.92 3.24 12.19
C THR A 284 -3.93 1.73 12.03
N VAL A 285 -5.07 1.09 12.27
CA VAL A 285 -5.22 -0.37 12.11
C VAL A 285 -4.97 -0.79 10.66
N VAL A 286 -5.47 -0.02 9.69
CA VAL A 286 -5.25 -0.30 8.26
C VAL A 286 -3.77 -0.18 7.90
N LEU A 287 -3.08 0.87 8.35
CA LEU A 287 -1.65 1.05 8.11
C LEU A 287 -0.83 -0.11 8.67
N ILE A 288 -1.03 -0.47 9.95
CA ILE A 288 -0.34 -1.61 10.59
C ILE A 288 -0.65 -2.91 9.87
N SER A 289 -1.91 -3.16 9.49
CA SER A 289 -2.27 -4.38 8.78
C SER A 289 -1.63 -4.48 7.40
N ALA A 290 -1.50 -3.35 6.69
CA ALA A 290 -0.87 -3.28 5.38
C ALA A 290 0.65 -3.49 5.46
N GLU A 291 1.29 -2.87 6.46
CA GLU A 291 2.71 -3.05 6.79
C GLU A 291 3.01 -4.51 7.12
N LEU A 292 2.29 -5.09 8.08
CA LEU A 292 2.48 -6.48 8.48
C LEU A 292 2.23 -7.45 7.33
N ALA A 293 1.18 -7.23 6.52
CA ALA A 293 0.92 -8.07 5.36
C ALA A 293 2.06 -7.98 4.33
N PHE A 294 2.55 -6.77 4.04
CA PHE A 294 3.68 -6.57 3.14
C PHE A 294 4.94 -7.26 3.68
N ASP A 295 5.23 -7.10 4.96
CA ASP A 295 6.42 -7.63 5.61
C ASP A 295 6.43 -9.15 5.73
N LEU A 296 5.30 -9.76 6.08
CA LEU A 296 5.17 -11.21 6.13
C LEU A 296 5.31 -11.83 4.74
N LEU A 297 4.71 -11.21 3.72
CA LEU A 297 4.84 -11.68 2.34
C LEU A 297 6.26 -11.48 1.82
N LEU A 298 6.91 -10.36 2.15
CA LEU A 298 8.30 -10.11 1.80
C LEU A 298 9.23 -11.11 2.51
N MET A 299 9.02 -11.39 3.79
CA MET A 299 9.77 -12.38 4.56
C MET A 299 9.59 -13.79 3.98
N GLY A 300 8.36 -14.17 3.62
CA GLY A 300 8.09 -15.43 2.93
C GLY A 300 8.80 -15.51 1.58
N ALA A 301 8.75 -14.43 0.79
CA ALA A 301 9.46 -14.36 -0.49
C ALA A 301 10.98 -14.45 -0.29
N VAL A 302 11.55 -13.79 0.71
CA VAL A 302 12.98 -13.83 1.06
C VAL A 302 13.41 -15.21 1.54
N ALA A 303 12.60 -15.90 2.35
CA ALA A 303 12.93 -17.22 2.88
C ALA A 303 13.08 -18.31 1.80
N LEU A 304 12.49 -18.10 0.62
CA LEU A 304 12.59 -19.06 -0.48
C LEU A 304 14.02 -19.11 -1.06
N PRO A 305 14.55 -20.31 -1.33
CA PRO A 305 15.93 -20.51 -1.78
C PRO A 305 16.19 -19.79 -3.10
N SER A 306 17.22 -18.95 -3.11
CA SER A 306 17.72 -18.25 -4.29
C SER A 306 18.92 -19.02 -4.88
N PRO A 307 19.13 -19.00 -6.20
CA PRO A 307 20.31 -19.62 -6.80
C PRO A 307 21.61 -18.94 -6.33
N GLU A 308 22.72 -19.69 -6.34
CA GLU A 308 24.02 -19.26 -5.78
C GLU A 308 24.56 -17.96 -6.42
N PHE A 309 24.23 -17.70 -7.69
CA PHE A 309 24.67 -16.49 -8.41
C PHE A 309 23.90 -15.21 -8.04
N PHE A 310 22.80 -15.29 -7.28
CA PHE A 310 21.95 -14.14 -6.91
C PHE A 310 21.46 -14.25 -5.45
N ASN A 311 22.39 -14.35 -4.51
CA ASN A 311 22.10 -14.58 -3.10
C ASN A 311 22.03 -13.26 -2.29
N LEU A 312 20.84 -12.68 -2.20
CA LEU A 312 20.56 -11.51 -1.34
C LEU A 312 20.18 -11.89 0.10
N ASN A 313 20.13 -13.18 0.44
CA ASN A 313 19.59 -13.66 1.73
C ASN A 313 20.31 -13.15 2.99
N PRO A 314 21.65 -12.96 3.02
CA PRO A 314 22.34 -12.55 4.26
C PRO A 314 21.90 -11.17 4.79
N PHE A 315 21.56 -10.24 3.89
CA PHE A 315 21.15 -8.89 4.28
C PHE A 315 19.74 -8.88 4.88
N TYR A 316 18.80 -9.59 4.25
CA TYR A 316 17.41 -9.63 4.73
C TYR A 316 17.24 -10.49 5.99
N SER A 317 18.02 -11.56 6.17
CA SER A 317 17.86 -12.47 7.32
C SER A 317 18.18 -11.83 8.67
N PHE A 318 19.11 -10.88 8.71
CA PHE A 318 19.50 -10.19 9.95
C PHE A 318 18.58 -9.02 10.29
N ILE A 319 18.04 -8.37 9.26
CA ILE A 319 17.43 -7.05 9.38
C ILE A 319 15.90 -7.16 9.53
N VAL A 320 15.26 -8.02 8.74
CA VAL A 320 13.80 -8.15 8.69
C VAL A 320 13.17 -8.58 10.02
N PRO A 321 13.70 -9.58 10.77
CA PRO A 321 13.05 -10.06 11.99
C PRO A 321 12.99 -9.00 13.10
N ARG A 322 14.00 -8.12 13.17
CA ARG A 322 14.05 -7.03 14.16
C ARG A 322 13.25 -5.81 13.72
N ARG A 323 13.21 -5.54 12.42
CA ARG A 323 12.47 -4.41 11.83
C ARG A 323 10.97 -4.52 12.06
N ILE A 324 10.38 -5.67 11.78
CA ILE A 324 8.92 -5.88 11.85
C ILE A 324 8.34 -5.43 13.21
N PRO A 325 8.80 -5.95 14.37
CA PRO A 325 8.25 -5.54 15.65
C PRO A 325 8.56 -4.06 15.98
N ALA A 326 9.71 -3.54 15.55
CA ALA A 326 10.09 -2.14 15.76
C ALA A 326 9.18 -1.17 15.00
N ALA A 327 9.03 -1.38 13.69
CA ALA A 327 8.22 -0.53 12.81
C ALA A 327 6.74 -0.60 13.18
N THR A 328 6.22 -1.80 13.47
CA THR A 328 4.83 -1.99 13.88
C THR A 328 4.53 -1.31 15.22
N LEU A 329 5.40 -1.45 16.23
CA LEU A 329 5.21 -0.78 17.51
C LEU A 329 5.34 0.74 17.37
N ALA A 330 6.32 1.21 16.60
CA ALA A 330 6.51 2.62 16.32
C ALA A 330 5.28 3.22 15.65
N LEU A 331 4.72 2.57 14.63
CA LEU A 331 3.49 3.00 13.95
C LEU A 331 2.28 2.98 14.89
N PHE A 332 2.14 1.93 15.70
CA PHE A 332 1.06 1.84 16.68
C PHE A 332 1.09 3.00 17.67
N VAL A 333 2.21 3.20 18.38
CA VAL A 333 2.35 4.27 19.38
C VAL A 333 2.13 5.62 18.73
N THR A 334 2.75 5.86 17.58
CA THR A 334 2.72 7.16 16.90
C THR A 334 1.31 7.57 16.49
N PHE A 335 0.60 6.72 15.74
CA PHE A 335 -0.70 7.08 15.18
C PHE A 335 -1.82 7.03 16.22
N VAL A 336 -1.74 6.12 17.22
CA VAL A 336 -2.69 6.10 18.33
C VAL A 336 -2.53 7.34 19.20
N VAL A 337 -1.29 7.71 19.56
CA VAL A 337 -1.04 8.93 20.33
C VAL A 337 -1.47 10.17 19.54
N ASN A 338 -1.17 10.25 18.24
CA ASN A 338 -1.65 11.36 17.42
C ASN A 338 -3.18 11.48 17.46
N ALA A 339 -3.90 10.38 17.26
CA ALA A 339 -5.37 10.37 17.30
C ALA A 339 -5.92 10.77 18.67
N LEU A 340 -5.34 10.25 19.76
CA LEU A 340 -5.72 10.59 21.13
C LEU A 340 -5.46 12.05 21.47
N CYS A 341 -4.29 12.57 21.11
CA CYS A 341 -3.92 13.96 21.34
C CYS A 341 -4.83 14.91 20.57
N LEU A 342 -5.14 14.63 19.29
CA LEU A 342 -6.10 15.44 18.52
C LEU A 342 -7.48 15.47 19.19
N GLU A 343 -7.99 14.33 19.67
CA GLU A 343 -9.29 14.26 20.32
C GLU A 343 -9.30 14.95 21.68
N TYR A 344 -8.23 14.82 22.46
CA TYR A 344 -8.09 15.49 23.75
C TYR A 344 -7.99 17.02 23.58
N LEU A 345 -7.15 17.48 22.65
CA LEU A 345 -6.96 18.91 22.38
C LEU A 345 -8.20 19.59 21.81
N LYS A 346 -9.11 18.86 21.16
CA LYS A 346 -10.43 19.40 20.77
C LYS A 346 -11.25 19.87 21.97
N LYS A 347 -11.01 19.32 23.16
CA LYS A 347 -11.74 19.64 24.40
C LYS A 347 -11.03 20.71 25.25
N THR A 348 -9.82 21.13 24.88
CA THR A 348 -9.04 22.10 25.65
C THR A 348 -8.99 23.46 24.96
N GLU A 349 -8.74 24.52 25.73
CA GLU A 349 -8.64 25.88 25.18
C GLU A 349 -7.44 26.06 24.24
N LEU A 350 -6.35 25.35 24.51
CA LEU A 350 -5.12 25.34 23.70
C LEU A 350 -5.36 24.79 22.28
N GLY A 351 -6.39 23.96 22.09
CA GLY A 351 -6.75 23.40 20.79
C GLY A 351 -7.87 24.15 20.06
N LYS A 352 -8.28 25.35 20.51
CA LYS A 352 -9.30 26.17 19.83
C LYS A 352 -8.93 26.43 18.36
N SER A 353 -7.66 26.72 18.09
CA SER A 353 -7.13 26.81 16.72
C SER A 353 -6.71 25.44 16.21
N ARG A 354 -7.23 25.04 15.04
CA ARG A 354 -6.88 23.76 14.38
C ARG A 354 -5.38 23.63 14.15
N GLY A 355 -4.70 24.72 13.80
CA GLY A 355 -3.26 24.72 13.54
C GLY A 355 -2.44 24.34 14.77
N TRP A 356 -2.72 25.00 15.91
CA TRP A 356 -2.06 24.71 17.18
C TRP A 356 -2.32 23.28 17.66
N ARG A 357 -3.56 22.79 17.51
CA ARG A 357 -3.90 21.42 17.84
C ARG A 357 -3.09 20.40 17.04
N ILE A 358 -3.02 20.56 15.73
CA ILE A 358 -2.26 19.65 14.85
C ILE A 358 -0.77 19.72 15.18
N LEU A 359 -0.23 20.91 15.44
CA LEU A 359 1.18 21.08 15.75
C LEU A 359 1.56 20.36 17.06
N ILE A 360 0.78 20.53 18.13
CA ILE A 360 1.03 19.89 19.43
C ILE A 360 0.86 18.36 19.35
N ALA A 361 -0.15 17.88 18.63
CA ALA A 361 -0.37 16.44 18.46
C ALA A 361 0.79 15.80 17.66
N ASN A 362 1.21 16.43 16.56
CA ASN A 362 2.29 15.94 15.73
C ASN A 362 3.65 16.00 16.43
N THR A 363 3.93 17.03 17.25
CA THR A 363 5.20 17.09 17.99
C THR A 363 5.31 15.94 18.97
N LEU A 364 4.25 15.67 19.76
CA LEU A 364 4.21 14.54 20.69
C LEU A 364 4.34 13.20 19.95
N ALA A 365 3.57 13.00 18.88
CA ALA A 365 3.59 11.76 18.11
C ALA A 365 4.95 11.53 17.43
N THR A 366 5.56 12.57 16.86
CA THR A 366 6.87 12.48 16.20
C THR A 366 8.00 12.22 17.19
N SER A 367 7.95 12.80 18.39
CA SER A 367 8.90 12.51 19.46
C SER A 367 8.87 11.03 19.84
N LEU A 368 7.68 10.48 20.05
CA LEU A 368 7.51 9.06 20.37
C LEU A 368 7.90 8.15 19.21
N LEU A 369 7.59 8.54 17.97
CA LEU A 369 8.02 7.81 16.77
C LEU A 369 9.53 7.66 16.73
N CYS A 370 10.26 8.77 16.84
CA CYS A 370 11.72 8.77 16.78
C CYS A 370 12.31 7.98 17.95
N LEU A 371 11.80 8.17 19.17
CA LEU A 371 12.28 7.45 20.34
C LEU A 371 12.09 5.94 20.20
N VAL A 372 10.88 5.47 19.87
CA VAL A 372 10.56 4.04 19.78
C VAL A 372 11.29 3.40 18.59
N ASN A 373 11.24 4.03 17.42
CA ASN A 373 11.80 3.44 16.21
C ASN A 373 13.32 3.29 16.30
N TYR A 374 14.04 4.38 16.64
CA TYR A 374 15.50 4.34 16.66
C TYR A 374 16.05 3.51 17.82
N SER A 375 15.38 3.52 18.99
CA SER A 375 15.69 2.65 20.12
C SER A 375 15.61 1.17 19.73
N LEU A 376 14.47 0.75 19.15
CA LEU A 376 14.24 -0.65 18.83
C LEU A 376 15.05 -1.12 17.63
N LEU A 377 15.24 -0.26 16.62
CA LEU A 377 15.94 -0.62 15.40
C LEU A 377 17.46 -0.69 15.61
N PHE A 378 18.05 0.29 16.31
CA PHE A 378 19.50 0.42 16.45
C PHE A 378 20.06 0.02 17.82
N GLY A 379 19.21 -0.21 18.83
CA GLY A 379 19.64 -0.53 20.18
C GLY A 379 20.58 -1.74 20.25
N GLY A 380 21.75 -1.59 20.85
CA GLY A 380 22.74 -2.68 20.95
C GLY A 380 23.48 -3.01 19.65
N ILE A 381 23.26 -2.26 18.56
CA ILE A 381 24.08 -2.36 17.34
C ILE A 381 25.05 -1.18 17.26
N TYR A 382 24.54 0.04 17.44
CA TYR A 382 25.33 1.27 17.41
C TYR A 382 25.52 1.85 18.81
N PRO A 383 26.61 2.61 19.05
CA PRO A 383 26.81 3.32 20.30
C PRO A 383 25.70 4.36 20.52
N TYR A 384 25.32 4.56 21.79
CA TYR A 384 24.18 5.39 22.19
C TYR A 384 24.26 6.82 21.64
N GLU A 385 25.46 7.42 21.61
CA GLU A 385 25.68 8.78 21.11
C GLU A 385 25.31 8.93 19.62
N GLN A 386 25.61 7.92 18.79
CA GLN A 386 25.27 7.94 17.37
C GLN A 386 23.76 7.77 17.15
N ILE A 387 23.11 6.91 17.96
CA ILE A 387 21.66 6.73 17.90
C ILE A 387 20.96 8.04 18.28
N LEU A 388 21.43 8.72 19.33
CA LEU A 388 20.84 9.97 19.79
C LEU A 388 21.00 11.08 18.74
N SER A 389 22.19 11.21 18.12
CA SER A 389 22.40 12.22 17.07
C SER A 389 21.49 11.98 15.86
N LEU A 390 21.38 10.73 15.39
CA LEU A 390 20.48 10.34 14.31
C LEU A 390 19.01 10.62 14.66
N THR A 391 18.61 10.29 15.89
CA THR A 391 17.25 10.52 16.40
C THR A 391 16.91 12.01 16.41
N MET A 392 17.82 12.85 16.90
CA MET A 392 17.63 14.30 16.98
C MET A 392 17.59 14.94 15.60
N SER A 393 18.49 14.58 14.69
CA SER A 393 18.47 15.08 13.30
C SER A 393 17.17 14.71 12.60
N ALA A 394 16.72 13.46 12.74
CA ALA A 394 15.46 13.01 12.16
C ALA A 394 14.23 13.68 12.77
N TRP A 395 14.25 13.91 14.08
CA TRP A 395 13.19 14.61 14.80
C TRP A 395 13.06 16.06 14.37
N ILE A 396 14.17 16.82 14.35
CA ILE A 396 14.19 18.22 13.89
C ILE A 396 13.65 18.33 12.47
N PHE A 397 14.12 17.44 11.57
CA PHE A 397 13.68 17.43 10.19
C PHE A 397 12.16 17.19 10.08
N LYS A 398 11.63 16.13 10.73
CA LYS A 398 10.19 15.80 10.68
C LYS A 398 9.33 16.92 11.26
N LEU A 399 9.78 17.59 12.32
CA LEU A 399 9.09 18.74 12.88
C LEU A 399 9.12 19.95 11.93
N GLY A 400 10.27 20.23 11.31
CA GLY A 400 10.40 21.30 10.32
C GLY A 400 9.44 21.10 9.14
N VAL A 401 9.39 19.89 8.57
CA VAL A 401 8.45 19.56 7.48
C VAL A 401 7.00 19.67 7.95
N THR A 402 6.70 19.27 9.18
CA THR A 402 5.34 19.39 9.74
C THR A 402 4.92 20.86 9.87
N LEU A 403 5.82 21.72 10.35
CA LEU A 403 5.55 23.16 10.50
C LEU A 403 5.31 23.82 9.14
N LEU A 404 6.16 23.54 8.15
CA LEU A 404 6.02 24.04 6.78
C LEU A 404 4.78 23.47 6.08
N GLY A 405 4.39 22.24 6.43
CA GLY A 405 3.25 21.54 5.87
C GLY A 405 1.89 21.91 6.47
N LEU A 406 1.87 22.53 7.65
CA LEU A 406 0.65 22.95 8.34
C LEU A 406 -0.29 23.81 7.48
N PRO A 407 0.15 24.86 6.75
CA PRO A 407 -0.73 25.64 5.88
C PRO A 407 -1.39 24.78 4.79
N ILE A 408 -0.67 23.79 4.26
CA ILE A 408 -1.19 22.88 3.23
C ILE A 408 -2.29 22.00 3.82
N VAL A 409 -2.10 21.46 5.02
CA VAL A 409 -3.11 20.65 5.72
C VAL A 409 -4.39 21.46 5.98
N LEU A 410 -4.26 22.69 6.47
CA LEU A 410 -5.41 23.56 6.72
C LEU A 410 -6.14 23.95 5.43
N TRP A 411 -5.41 24.19 4.35
CA TRP A 411 -5.98 24.46 3.03
C TRP A 411 -6.73 23.24 2.48
N LEU A 412 -6.12 22.06 2.49
CA LEU A 412 -6.77 20.80 2.07
C LEU A 412 -8.01 20.49 2.90
N TYR A 413 -7.95 20.70 4.22
CA TYR A 413 -9.11 20.56 5.10
C TYR A 413 -10.27 21.44 4.63
N ASN A 414 -10.02 22.73 4.39
CA ASN A 414 -11.06 23.67 3.97
C ASN A 414 -11.65 23.30 2.60
N LEU A 415 -10.85 22.78 1.68
CA LEU A 415 -11.32 22.30 0.38
C LEU A 415 -12.24 21.09 0.52
N PHE A 416 -11.81 20.06 1.26
CA PHE A 416 -12.60 18.84 1.42
C PHE A 416 -13.84 19.07 2.27
N TYR A 417 -13.76 19.94 3.27
CA TYR A 417 -14.91 20.33 4.08
C TYR A 417 -15.99 21.03 3.23
N LYS A 418 -15.61 21.96 2.35
CA LYS A 418 -16.54 22.60 1.40
C LYS A 418 -17.20 21.58 0.48
N GLN A 419 -16.42 20.66 -0.10
CA GLN A 419 -16.95 19.61 -0.98
C GLN A 419 -17.92 18.67 -0.26
N ALA A 420 -17.66 18.33 1.01
CA ALA A 420 -18.56 17.52 1.82
C ALA A 420 -19.89 18.25 2.09
N GLN A 421 -19.84 19.58 2.25
CA GLN A 421 -21.01 20.41 2.50
C GLN A 421 -21.84 20.63 1.22
N ASP A 422 -21.21 20.88 0.08
CA ASP A 422 -21.86 21.06 -1.22
C ASP A 422 -22.50 19.75 -1.75
N GLY A 423 -21.87 18.60 -1.48
CA GLY A 423 -22.49 17.30 -1.77
C GLY A 423 -23.75 17.05 -0.95
N SER A 424 -23.82 17.58 0.28
CA SER A 424 -24.97 17.40 1.18
C SER A 424 -26.17 18.31 0.83
N THR A 425 -25.92 19.52 0.30
CA THR A 425 -26.96 20.46 -0.13
C THR A 425 -27.61 20.01 -1.44
N THR A 426 -26.83 19.44 -2.36
CA THR A 426 -27.34 18.88 -3.63
C THR A 426 -28.28 17.70 -3.39
N ILE A 427 -27.98 16.84 -2.40
CA ILE A 427 -28.85 15.70 -2.02
C ILE A 427 -30.14 16.17 -1.32
N LYS A 428 -30.08 17.23 -0.51
CA LYS A 428 -31.28 17.80 0.15
C LYS A 428 -32.24 18.46 -0.83
N GLN A 429 -31.76 19.16 -1.87
CA GLN A 429 -32.66 19.77 -2.86
C GLN A 429 -33.39 18.73 -3.74
N VAL A 430 -32.76 17.60 -4.04
CA VAL A 430 -33.40 16.50 -4.78
C VAL A 430 -34.48 15.79 -3.96
N ASN A 431 -34.36 15.78 -2.62
CA ASN A 431 -35.36 15.17 -1.73
C ASN A 431 -36.53 16.10 -1.35
N ILE A 432 -36.42 17.41 -1.58
CA ILE A 432 -37.49 18.39 -1.31
C ILE A 432 -38.31 18.69 -2.58
N GLY A 433 -37.78 18.33 -3.76
CA GLY A 433 -38.43 18.52 -5.05
C GLY A 433 -39.18 17.30 -5.60
N ASN A 434 -39.47 16.27 -4.79
CA ASN A 434 -40.28 15.10 -5.16
C ASN A 434 -41.61 15.08 -4.41
#